data_AF-A0A182FQN0-F1
#
_entry.id   AF-A0A182FQN0-F1
#
_cell.length_a   1.000
_cell.length_b   1.000
_cell.length_c   1.000
_cell.angle_alpha   90.00
_cell.angle_beta   90.00
_cell.angle_gamma   90.00
#
_symmetry.space_group_name_H-M   'P 1'
#
loop_
_entity.id
_entity.type
_entity.pdbx_description
1 polymer ?
#
loop_
_entity_poly.entity_id
_entity_poly.type
_entity_poly.pdbx_seq_one_letter_code
_entity_poly.pdbx_strand_id
1 'polypeptide(L)'
;MSAIVQECFSIGSTVVCTTCHNANIEGEVLAFDQTTKMLILKCPSESKVAKLNDVYIVNLAMCSDVQVKKEVCIVPEPPLSLNLQRLSTRARNQVEQKRRQLSALAAGVSPEGQNLFMAIARTISQVTWSGPNIVVFKEVIIKPPYKVENVHTNAPSDQRQLSYVKKIVEKHVNDQAKLNQSPSDIVAN
;
A
#
# COMPACT_ATOMS: atom_id res chain seq x y z
N MET A 1 -25.57 36.89 -3.36
CA MET A 1 -26.55 35.78 -3.43
C MET A 1 -25.88 34.66 -4.22
N SER A 2 -25.49 33.58 -3.54
CA SER A 2 -24.90 32.41 -4.21
C SER A 2 -26.01 31.75 -5.02
N ALA A 3 -25.84 31.66 -6.34
CA ALA A 3 -26.70 30.85 -7.16
C ALA A 3 -26.72 29.43 -6.58
N ILE A 4 -27.91 28.90 -6.34
CA ILE A 4 -28.10 27.49 -6.02
C ILE A 4 -27.65 26.75 -7.29
N VAL A 5 -26.43 26.23 -7.28
CA VAL A 5 -26.00 25.29 -8.30
C VAL A 5 -26.88 24.06 -8.06
N GLN A 6 -27.88 23.88 -8.90
CA GLN A 6 -28.72 22.70 -8.86
C GLN A 6 -27.81 21.51 -9.20
N GLU A 7 -27.42 20.75 -8.17
CA GLU A 7 -26.63 19.54 -8.36
C GLU A 7 -27.42 18.62 -9.31
N CYS A 8 -26.84 18.28 -10.46
CA CYS A 8 -27.52 17.46 -11.46
C CYS A 8 -27.82 16.04 -10.95
N PHE A 9 -27.10 15.59 -9.92
CA PHE A 9 -27.25 14.28 -9.30
C PHE A 9 -27.11 14.39 -7.78
N SER A 10 -28.22 14.22 -7.05
CA SER A 10 -28.19 14.19 -5.58
C SER A 10 -27.48 12.94 -5.08
N ILE A 11 -26.56 13.09 -4.12
CA ILE A 11 -25.84 11.96 -3.49
C ILE A 11 -26.85 10.96 -2.92
N GLY A 12 -26.61 9.66 -3.14
CA GLY A 12 -27.51 8.58 -2.74
C GLY A 12 -28.60 8.24 -3.77
N SER A 13 -28.79 9.06 -4.80
CA SER A 13 -29.70 8.75 -5.91
C SER A 13 -29.18 7.56 -6.72
N THR A 14 -30.09 6.79 -7.31
CA THR A 14 -29.73 5.71 -8.23
C THR A 14 -29.78 6.23 -9.67
N VAL A 15 -28.66 6.11 -10.36
CA VAL A 15 -28.48 6.54 -11.75
C VAL A 15 -28.08 5.36 -12.60
N VAL A 16 -28.58 5.31 -13.83
CA VAL A 16 -28.14 4.40 -14.88
C VAL A 16 -27.42 5.20 -15.95
N CYS A 17 -26.20 4.80 -16.26
CA CYS A 17 -25.41 5.35 -17.35
C CYS A 17 -25.26 4.29 -18.44
N THR A 18 -25.58 4.63 -19.67
CA THR A 18 -25.24 3.81 -20.85
C THR A 18 -23.97 4.38 -21.47
N THR A 19 -22.90 3.59 -21.50
CA THR A 19 -21.62 4.00 -22.08
C THR A 19 -21.67 4.00 -23.61
N CYS A 20 -20.69 4.62 -24.25
CA CYS A 20 -20.50 4.57 -25.71
C CYS A 20 -20.32 3.15 -26.29
N HIS A 21 -20.12 2.14 -25.44
CA HIS A 21 -20.08 0.72 -25.80
C HIS A 21 -21.39 -0.01 -25.51
N ASN A 22 -22.49 0.72 -25.26
CA ASN A 22 -23.81 0.20 -24.87
C ASN A 22 -23.80 -0.65 -23.58
N ALA A 23 -22.78 -0.50 -22.73
CA ALA A 23 -22.75 -1.11 -21.41
C ALA A 23 -23.53 -0.24 -20.42
N ASN A 24 -24.40 -0.86 -19.63
CA ASN A 24 -25.19 -0.17 -18.61
C ASN A 24 -24.52 -0.29 -17.24
N ILE A 25 -24.31 0.84 -16.59
CA ILE A 25 -23.79 0.94 -15.23
C ILE A 25 -24.89 1.54 -14.37
N GLU A 26 -25.45 0.75 -13.47
CA GLU A 26 -26.47 1.18 -12.51
C GLU A 26 -25.86 1.22 -11.11
N GLY A 27 -25.94 2.37 -10.45
CA GLY A 27 -25.36 2.53 -9.12
C GLY A 27 -25.88 3.74 -8.37
N GLU A 28 -25.50 3.79 -7.10
CA GLU A 28 -25.79 4.89 -6.19
C GLU A 28 -24.74 6.00 -6.35
N VAL A 29 -25.18 7.25 -6.51
CA VAL A 29 -24.29 8.41 -6.66
C VAL A 29 -23.53 8.66 -5.36
N LEU A 30 -22.20 8.57 -5.43
CA LEU A 30 -21.31 8.94 -4.32
C LEU A 30 -20.82 10.38 -4.43
N ALA A 31 -20.52 10.83 -5.64
CA ALA A 31 -20.06 12.17 -5.94
C ALA A 31 -20.22 12.48 -7.42
N PHE A 32 -20.29 13.76 -7.74
CA PHE A 32 -20.29 14.26 -9.11
C PHE A 32 -19.37 15.46 -9.22
N ASP A 33 -18.35 15.39 -10.08
CA ASP A 33 -17.59 16.58 -10.47
C ASP A 33 -18.20 17.16 -11.74
N GLN A 34 -18.86 18.31 -11.59
CA GLN A 34 -19.50 19.01 -12.69
C GLN A 34 -18.48 19.49 -13.74
N THR A 35 -17.26 19.82 -13.33
CA THR A 35 -16.24 20.40 -14.23
C THR A 35 -15.77 19.37 -15.25
N THR A 36 -15.36 18.19 -14.79
CA THR A 36 -14.91 17.09 -15.65
C THR A 36 -16.04 16.17 -16.09
N LYS A 37 -17.27 16.40 -15.62
CA LYS A 37 -18.44 15.55 -15.84
C LYS A 37 -18.21 14.10 -15.41
N MET A 38 -17.47 13.90 -14.31
CA MET A 38 -17.17 12.58 -13.77
C MET A 38 -18.20 12.24 -12.67
N LEU A 39 -18.96 11.18 -12.90
CA LEU A 39 -19.94 10.65 -11.95
C LEU A 39 -19.36 9.43 -11.25
N ILE A 40 -19.33 9.44 -9.91
CA ILE A 40 -18.86 8.32 -9.10
C ILE A 40 -20.06 7.52 -8.62
N LEU A 41 -20.12 6.24 -8.98
CA LEU A 41 -21.20 5.32 -8.66
C LEU A 41 -20.71 4.18 -7.76
N LYS A 42 -21.47 3.88 -6.72
CA LYS A 42 -21.37 2.65 -5.92
C LYS A 42 -22.31 1.60 -6.49
N CYS A 43 -21.76 0.49 -6.94
CA CYS A 43 -22.49 -0.62 -7.51
C CYS A 43 -22.37 -1.86 -6.60
N PRO A 44 -23.36 -2.78 -6.60
CA PRO A 44 -23.21 -4.07 -5.96
C PRO A 44 -21.96 -4.78 -6.48
N SER A 45 -21.16 -5.36 -5.57
CA SER A 45 -19.92 -6.03 -5.95
C SER A 45 -20.18 -7.26 -6.84
N GLU A 46 -19.48 -7.36 -7.97
CA GLU A 46 -19.46 -8.55 -8.84
C GLU A 46 -19.00 -9.81 -8.11
N SER A 47 -18.10 -9.67 -7.12
CA SER A 47 -17.60 -10.79 -6.30
C SER A 47 -18.66 -11.42 -5.39
N LYS A 48 -19.87 -10.83 -5.29
CA LYS A 48 -20.98 -11.24 -4.41
C LYS A 48 -20.64 -11.31 -2.91
N VAL A 49 -19.49 -10.78 -2.48
CA VAL A 49 -19.17 -10.64 -1.07
C VAL A 49 -19.99 -9.49 -0.50
N ALA A 50 -20.92 -9.80 0.41
CA ALA A 50 -21.93 -8.87 0.91
C ALA A 50 -21.40 -7.56 1.53
N LYS A 51 -20.12 -7.51 1.93
CA LYS A 51 -19.48 -6.33 2.53
C LYS A 51 -18.69 -5.47 1.54
N LEU A 52 -18.63 -5.88 0.27
CA LEU A 52 -17.88 -5.18 -0.77
C LEU A 52 -18.84 -4.50 -1.74
N ASN A 53 -18.37 -3.40 -2.32
CA ASN A 53 -19.05 -2.69 -3.40
C ASN A 53 -18.02 -2.35 -4.47
N ASP A 54 -18.47 -2.32 -5.71
CA ASP A 54 -17.65 -1.83 -6.81
C ASP A 54 -17.87 -0.33 -6.96
N VAL A 55 -16.79 0.41 -7.19
CA VAL A 55 -16.85 1.88 -7.37
C VAL A 55 -16.45 2.19 -8.80
N TYR A 56 -17.39 2.75 -9.56
CA TYR A 56 -17.20 3.18 -10.94
C TYR A 56 -17.02 4.69 -11.00
N ILE A 57 -16.04 5.16 -11.76
CA ILE A 57 -15.86 6.58 -12.08
C ILE A 57 -16.20 6.74 -13.56
N VAL A 58 -17.38 7.25 -13.85
CA VAL A 58 -17.97 7.32 -15.19
C VAL A 58 -17.80 8.71 -15.76
N ASN A 59 -17.14 8.82 -16.92
CA ASN A 59 -17.11 10.06 -17.68
C ASN A 59 -18.41 10.21 -18.46
N LEU A 60 -19.29 11.13 -18.05
CA LEU A 60 -20.58 11.32 -18.69
C LEU A 60 -20.48 11.85 -20.13
N ALA A 61 -19.35 12.44 -20.53
CA ALA A 61 -19.13 12.82 -21.93
C ALA A 61 -19.00 11.60 -22.86
N MET A 62 -18.71 10.42 -22.29
CA MET A 62 -18.62 9.14 -23.00
C MET A 62 -19.86 8.27 -22.77
N CYS A 63 -20.93 8.83 -22.20
CA CYS A 63 -22.22 8.16 -22.07
C CYS A 63 -23.15 8.59 -23.20
N SER A 64 -23.83 7.62 -23.80
CA SER A 64 -24.88 7.89 -24.78
C SER A 64 -26.20 8.27 -24.11
N ASP A 65 -26.43 7.80 -22.88
CA ASP A 65 -27.63 8.09 -22.11
C ASP A 65 -27.34 8.06 -20.60
N VAL A 66 -28.07 8.88 -19.84
CA VAL A 66 -27.98 8.96 -18.38
C VAL A 66 -29.38 9.20 -17.80
N GLN A 67 -29.84 8.30 -16.96
CA GLN A 67 -31.19 8.34 -16.38
C GLN A 67 -31.14 8.25 -14.86
N VAL A 68 -31.88 9.12 -14.17
CA VAL A 68 -32.10 9.03 -12.73
C VAL A 68 -33.28 8.08 -12.48
N LYS A 69 -33.03 6.91 -11.92
CA LYS A 69 -34.07 5.92 -11.59
C LYS A 69 -34.73 6.17 -10.24
N LYS A 70 -33.94 6.64 -9.27
CA LYS A 70 -34.42 6.95 -7.93
C LYS A 70 -33.71 8.21 -7.47
N GLU A 71 -34.49 9.23 -7.17
CA GLU A 71 -33.98 10.46 -6.59
C GLU A 71 -34.00 10.38 -5.06
N VAL A 72 -32.93 10.88 -4.43
CA VAL A 72 -32.84 11.03 -2.98
C VAL A 72 -32.67 12.51 -2.66
N CYS A 73 -33.57 13.04 -1.84
CA CYS A 73 -33.57 14.45 -1.44
C CYS A 73 -32.98 14.68 -0.04
N ILE A 74 -32.42 13.64 0.58
CA ILE A 74 -31.84 13.71 1.92
C ILE A 74 -30.34 13.95 1.76
N VAL A 75 -29.85 15.04 2.36
CA VAL A 75 -28.40 15.33 2.40
C VAL A 75 -27.74 14.31 3.35
N PRO A 76 -26.82 13.46 2.86
CA PRO A 76 -26.12 12.50 3.71
C PRO A 76 -25.21 13.21 4.71
N GLU A 77 -24.93 12.56 5.84
CA GLU A 77 -23.98 13.05 6.83
C GLU A 77 -22.59 13.19 6.18
N PRO A 78 -21.87 14.31 6.42
CA PRO A 78 -20.53 14.47 5.87
C PRO A 78 -19.60 13.36 6.36
N PRO A 79 -18.67 12.90 5.50
CA PRO A 79 -17.71 11.89 5.91
C PRO A 79 -16.84 12.39 7.06
N LEU A 80 -16.39 11.46 7.91
CA LEU A 80 -15.47 11.75 9.00
C LEU A 80 -14.20 12.45 8.47
N SER A 81 -13.73 13.43 9.24
CA SER A 81 -12.53 14.17 8.88
C SER A 81 -11.30 13.27 8.86
N LEU A 82 -10.42 13.51 7.89
CA LEU A 82 -9.18 12.76 7.76
C LEU A 82 -8.16 13.22 8.82
N ASN A 83 -7.45 12.27 9.41
CA ASN A 83 -6.31 12.58 10.27
C ASN A 83 -5.07 12.91 9.40
N LEU A 84 -4.90 14.20 9.08
CA LEU A 84 -3.82 14.69 8.21
C LEU A 84 -2.42 14.38 8.77
N GLN A 85 -2.25 14.33 10.09
CA GLN A 85 -0.98 13.98 10.73
C GLN A 85 -0.60 12.51 10.50
N ARG A 86 -1.55 11.59 10.57
CA ARG A 86 -1.32 10.18 10.24
C ARG A 86 -1.00 10.00 8.76
N LEU A 87 -1.69 10.74 7.89
CA LEU A 87 -1.43 10.71 6.45
C LEU A 87 -0.03 11.22 6.10
N SER A 88 0.39 12.35 6.67
CA SER A 88 1.72 12.91 6.43
C SER A 88 2.84 12.02 6.97
N THR A 89 2.63 11.41 8.14
CA THR A 89 3.57 10.43 8.71
C THR A 89 3.71 9.21 7.79
N ARG A 90 2.59 8.68 7.29
CA ARG A 90 2.60 7.56 6.34
C ARG A 90 3.34 7.92 5.05
N ALA A 91 3.11 9.12 4.51
CA ALA A 91 3.79 9.60 3.31
C ALA A 91 5.31 9.71 3.54
N ARG A 92 5.74 10.33 4.65
CA ARG A 92 7.16 10.45 5.02
C ARG A 92 7.83 9.08 5.14
N ASN A 93 7.19 8.14 5.83
CA ASN A 93 7.72 6.79 6.02
C ASN A 93 7.90 6.05 4.69
N GLN A 94 6.95 6.18 3.75
CA GLN A 94 7.05 5.59 2.42
C GLN A 94 8.20 6.20 1.60
N VAL A 95 8.37 7.52 1.66
CA VAL A 95 9.49 8.21 0.99
C VAL A 95 10.82 7.74 1.55
N GLU A 96 10.98 7.67 2.87
CA GLU A 96 12.20 7.19 3.51
C GLU A 96 12.48 5.72 3.16
N GLN A 97 11.47 4.86 3.17
CA GLN A 97 11.59 3.46 2.78
C GLN A 97 12.08 3.31 1.33
N LYS A 98 11.51 4.09 0.40
CA LYS A 98 11.92 4.10 -1.00
C LYS A 98 13.35 4.62 -1.19
N ARG A 99 13.74 5.68 -0.47
CA ARG A 99 15.12 6.17 -0.47
C ARG A 99 16.12 5.10 -0.01
N ARG A 100 15.78 4.36 1.04
CA ARG A 100 16.62 3.23 1.52
C ARG A 100 16.74 2.13 0.48
N GLN A 101 15.67 1.78 -0.23
CA GLN A 101 15.69 0.80 -1.33
C GLN A 101 16.58 1.26 -2.49
N LEU A 102 16.49 2.53 -2.91
CA LEU A 102 17.32 3.09 -3.99
C LEU A 102 18.81 3.12 -3.62
N SER A 103 19.14 3.47 -2.37
CA SER A 103 20.52 3.44 -1.88
C SER A 103 21.10 2.01 -1.92
N ALA A 104 20.29 0.98 -1.67
CA ALA A 104 20.72 -0.41 -1.76
C ALA A 104 21.03 -0.82 -3.21
N LEU A 105 20.15 -0.42 -4.14
CA LEU A 105 20.31 -0.71 -5.56
C LEU A 105 21.57 -0.07 -6.13
N ALA A 106 21.84 1.19 -5.79
CA ALA A 106 23.04 1.91 -6.22
C ALA A 106 24.34 1.25 -5.72
N ALA A 107 24.30 0.57 -4.57
CA ALA A 107 25.44 -0.13 -3.99
C ALA A 107 25.66 -1.55 -4.55
N GLY A 108 24.86 -1.99 -5.55
CA GLY A 108 25.00 -3.31 -6.17
C GLY A 108 24.67 -4.48 -5.23
N VAL A 109 23.80 -4.24 -4.24
CA VAL A 109 23.50 -5.24 -3.21
C VAL A 109 22.58 -6.34 -3.73
N SER A 110 22.92 -7.60 -3.43
CA SER A 110 22.10 -8.78 -3.74
C SER A 110 20.67 -8.71 -3.14
N PRO A 111 19.67 -9.39 -3.75
CA PRO A 111 18.32 -9.48 -3.19
C PRO A 111 18.27 -10.01 -1.76
N GLU A 112 19.18 -10.94 -1.41
CA GLU A 112 19.34 -11.47 -0.04
C GLU A 112 19.67 -10.36 0.95
N GLY A 113 20.69 -9.55 0.64
CA GLY A 113 21.07 -8.40 1.46
C GLY A 113 19.94 -7.37 1.59
N GLN A 114 19.22 -7.10 0.49
CA GLN A 114 18.07 -6.19 0.51
C GLN A 114 16.95 -6.70 1.44
N ASN A 115 16.63 -8.00 1.38
CA ASN A 115 15.62 -8.62 2.22
C ASN A 115 16.00 -8.58 3.71
N LEU A 116 17.26 -8.89 4.04
CA LEU A 116 17.75 -8.83 5.40
C LEU A 116 17.72 -7.40 5.94
N PHE A 117 18.19 -6.41 5.17
CA PHE A 117 18.14 -5.00 5.54
C PHE A 117 16.71 -4.56 5.85
N MET A 118 15.75 -4.93 5.01
CA MET A 118 14.34 -4.58 5.21
C MET A 118 13.77 -5.24 6.48
N ALA A 119 14.17 -6.49 6.78
CA ALA A 119 13.77 -7.17 8.01
C ALA A 119 14.35 -6.48 9.27
N ILE A 120 15.62 -6.07 9.23
CA ILE A 120 16.26 -5.32 10.31
C ILE A 120 15.59 -3.96 10.48
N ALA A 121 15.35 -3.23 9.38
CA ALA A 121 14.77 -1.88 9.37
C ALA A 121 13.35 -1.80 9.93
N ARG A 122 12.61 -2.92 9.98
CA ARG A 122 11.30 -3.01 10.65
C ARG A 122 11.43 -2.96 12.18
N THR A 123 12.55 -3.42 12.72
CA THR A 123 12.75 -3.60 14.16
C THR A 123 13.72 -2.55 14.72
N ILE A 124 14.70 -2.13 13.93
CA ILE A 124 15.76 -1.20 14.30
C ILE A 124 15.77 -0.05 13.30
N SER A 125 15.51 1.17 13.79
CA SER A 125 15.52 2.38 12.95
C SER A 125 16.93 2.82 12.56
N GLN A 126 17.94 2.51 13.38
CA GLN A 126 19.35 2.84 13.16
C GLN A 126 20.05 1.78 12.29
N VAL A 127 19.63 1.67 11.02
CA VAL A 127 20.25 0.77 10.03
C VAL A 127 20.50 1.50 8.72
N THR A 128 21.69 1.31 8.16
CA THR A 128 22.16 2.01 6.95
C THR A 128 23.02 1.10 6.08
N TRP A 129 23.26 1.50 4.84
CA TRP A 129 24.19 0.83 3.94
C TRP A 129 25.57 1.50 4.02
N SER A 130 26.63 0.69 3.94
CA SER A 130 28.01 1.14 3.74
C SER A 130 28.64 0.29 2.65
N GLY A 131 28.59 0.79 1.41
CA GLY A 131 28.83 -0.02 0.22
C GLY A 131 27.89 -1.24 0.22
N PRO A 132 28.40 -2.47 0.03
CA PRO A 132 27.58 -3.68 0.08
C PRO A 132 27.21 -4.12 1.51
N ASN A 133 27.70 -3.45 2.56
CA ASN A 133 27.52 -3.90 3.95
C ASN A 133 26.30 -3.25 4.60
N ILE A 134 25.63 -3.98 5.50
CA ILE A 134 24.59 -3.42 6.38
C ILE A 134 25.25 -2.96 7.68
N VAL A 135 25.02 -1.71 8.08
CA VAL A 135 25.53 -1.15 9.33
C VAL A 135 24.35 -0.88 10.27
N VAL A 136 24.33 -1.55 11.41
CA VAL A 136 23.31 -1.46 12.45
C VAL A 136 23.91 -0.79 13.69
N PHE A 137 23.19 0.15 14.30
CA PHE A 137 23.65 0.94 15.45
C PHE A 137 25.00 1.67 15.21
N LYS A 138 25.34 1.94 13.94
CA LYS A 138 26.63 2.53 13.50
C LYS A 138 27.88 1.67 13.76
N GLU A 139 27.78 0.61 14.55
CA GLU A 139 28.92 -0.16 15.05
C GLU A 139 28.92 -1.62 14.57
N VAL A 140 27.75 -2.22 14.41
CA VAL A 140 27.60 -3.62 13.97
C VAL A 140 27.51 -3.68 12.45
N ILE A 141 28.42 -4.41 11.83
CA ILE A 141 28.55 -4.54 10.38
C ILE A 141 28.21 -5.97 9.96
N ILE A 142 27.28 -6.11 9.03
CA ILE A 142 26.93 -7.37 8.37
C ILE A 142 27.45 -7.29 6.93
N LYS A 143 28.41 -8.15 6.61
CA LYS A 143 29.01 -8.23 5.28
C LYS A 143 28.33 -9.34 4.45
N PRO A 144 28.34 -9.27 3.11
CA PRO A 144 28.03 -10.43 2.27
C PRO A 144 28.84 -11.68 2.70
N PRO A 145 28.28 -12.90 2.65
CA PRO A 145 26.94 -13.29 2.20
C PRO A 145 25.81 -13.11 3.24
N TYR A 146 25.93 -12.15 4.16
CA TYR A 146 24.87 -11.73 5.10
C TYR A 146 24.38 -12.79 6.09
N LYS A 147 25.23 -13.77 6.41
CA LYS A 147 24.93 -14.81 7.40
C LYS A 147 25.30 -14.38 8.82
N VAL A 148 24.91 -15.18 9.80
CA VAL A 148 25.15 -14.93 11.23
C VAL A 148 26.65 -14.82 11.54
N GLU A 149 27.46 -15.63 10.86
CA GLU A 149 28.92 -15.61 10.91
C GLU A 149 29.53 -14.34 10.30
N ASN A 150 28.80 -13.61 9.45
CA ASN A 150 29.27 -12.39 8.82
C ASN A 150 28.94 -11.11 9.61
N VAL A 151 28.36 -11.26 10.80
CA VAL A 151 28.03 -10.16 11.72
C VAL A 151 29.22 -9.89 12.64
N HIS A 152 29.80 -8.70 12.51
CA HIS A 152 30.98 -8.25 13.25
C HIS A 152 30.72 -6.88 13.89
N THR A 153 31.50 -6.52 14.91
CA THR A 153 31.52 -5.17 15.49
C THR A 153 32.95 -4.65 15.50
N ASN A 154 33.12 -3.35 15.30
CA ASN A 154 34.42 -2.70 15.46
C ASN A 154 34.69 -2.27 16.92
N ALA A 155 33.69 -2.35 17.80
CA ALA A 155 33.77 -1.93 19.20
C ALA A 155 33.54 -3.12 20.15
N PRO A 156 34.51 -3.48 21.01
CA PRO A 156 34.39 -4.61 21.94
C PRO A 156 33.39 -4.37 23.09
N SER A 157 32.96 -3.12 23.33
CA SER A 157 31.94 -2.74 24.32
C SER A 157 30.52 -3.21 23.96
N ASP A 158 30.26 -3.54 22.70
CA ASP A 158 28.89 -3.65 22.16
C ASP A 158 28.43 -5.09 21.94
N GLN A 159 28.93 -6.01 22.78
CA GLN A 159 28.58 -7.44 22.74
C GLN A 159 27.07 -7.68 22.82
N ARG A 160 26.33 -6.82 23.55
CA ARG A 160 24.86 -6.89 23.62
C ARG A 160 24.20 -6.56 22.28
N GLN A 161 24.64 -5.51 21.61
CA GLN A 161 24.12 -5.11 20.31
C GLN A 161 24.45 -6.17 19.26
N LEU A 162 25.69 -6.66 19.25
CA LEU A 162 26.14 -7.74 18.37
C LEU A 162 25.27 -8.99 18.54
N SER A 163 25.05 -9.42 19.78
CA SER A 163 24.21 -10.58 20.09
C SER A 163 22.77 -10.39 19.64
N TYR A 164 22.23 -9.18 19.81
CA TYR A 164 20.87 -8.86 19.36
C TYR A 164 20.75 -8.88 17.83
N VAL A 165 21.70 -8.28 17.11
CA VAL A 165 21.71 -8.30 15.64
C VAL A 165 21.86 -9.74 15.12
N LYS A 166 22.75 -10.55 15.70
CA LYS A 166 22.89 -11.97 15.34
C LYS A 166 21.57 -12.74 15.47
N LYS A 167 20.81 -12.53 16.55
CA LYS A 167 19.49 -13.15 16.73
C LYS A 167 18.48 -12.73 15.64
N ILE A 168 18.51 -11.48 15.21
CA ILE A 168 17.65 -11.00 14.12
C ILE A 168 18.02 -11.65 12.79
N VAL A 169 19.32 -11.73 12.49
CA VAL A 169 19.83 -12.40 11.27
C VAL A 169 19.47 -13.88 11.28
N GLU A 170 19.71 -14.57 12.39
CA GLU A 170 19.38 -15.99 12.57
C GLU A 170 17.87 -16.24 12.37
N LYS A 171 17.02 -15.42 13.00
CA LYS A 171 15.58 -15.49 12.80
C LYS A 171 15.22 -15.30 11.32
N HIS A 172 15.80 -14.31 10.64
CA HIS A 172 15.53 -14.04 9.24
C HIS A 172 15.90 -15.24 8.34
N VAL A 173 17.07 -15.84 8.54
CA VAL A 173 17.52 -17.03 7.81
C VAL A 173 16.56 -18.20 8.03
N ASN A 174 16.14 -18.44 9.28
CA ASN A 174 15.19 -19.51 9.61
C ASN A 174 13.80 -19.27 8.98
N ASP A 175 13.32 -18.04 8.99
CA ASP A 175 12.04 -17.69 8.37
C ASP A 175 12.08 -17.85 6.85
N GLN A 176 13.20 -17.49 6.19
CA GLN A 176 13.41 -17.72 4.76
C GLN A 176 13.49 -19.22 4.41
N ALA A 177 14.18 -20.02 5.22
CA ALA A 177 14.26 -21.46 5.03
C ALA A 177 12.87 -22.12 5.09
N LYS A 178 12.00 -21.69 6.01
CA LYS A 178 10.62 -22.18 6.13
C LYS A 178 9.73 -21.76 4.95
N LEU A 179 9.87 -20.52 4.47
CA LEU A 179 9.15 -20.03 3.29
C LEU A 179 9.52 -20.80 2.01
N ASN A 180 10.78 -21.22 1.90
CA ASN A 180 11.25 -22.04 0.79
C ASN A 180 10.89 -23.53 0.90
N GLN A 181 10.21 -23.96 1.98
CA GLN A 181 9.91 -25.37 2.29
C GLN A 181 8.40 -25.73 2.28
N SER A 182 7.56 -25.07 1.46
CA SER A 182 6.11 -25.43 1.36
C SER A 182 5.55 -25.37 -0.07
N PRO A 183 4.56 -26.21 -0.45
CA PRO A 183 4.61 -27.66 -0.58
C PRO A 183 4.27 -28.09 -2.03
N SER A 184 5.24 -28.56 -2.81
CA SER A 184 4.99 -29.19 -4.12
C SER A 184 4.93 -30.72 -4.08
N ASP A 185 5.17 -31.35 -2.92
CA ASP A 185 5.50 -32.79 -2.87
C ASP A 185 4.44 -33.67 -2.17
N ILE A 186 3.18 -33.22 -2.04
CA ILE A 186 2.10 -34.03 -1.41
C ILE A 186 1.20 -34.75 -2.42
N VAL A 187 1.35 -34.54 -3.73
CA VAL A 187 0.55 -35.26 -4.76
C VAL A 187 1.44 -36.23 -5.57
N ALA A 188 2.03 -37.21 -4.88
CA ALA A 188 2.55 -38.42 -5.49
C ALA A 188 2.71 -39.51 -4.42
N ASN A 189 1.61 -40.17 -4.08
CA ASN A 189 1.55 -41.59 -3.71
C ASN A 189 0.10 -42.06 -3.72
#